data_AF-A0A5Q3HHU7-F1
#
_entry.id   AF-A0A5Q3HHU7-F1
#
_cell.length_a   1.000
_cell.length_b   1.000
_cell.length_c   1.000
_cell.angle_alpha   90.00
_cell.angle_beta   90.00
_cell.angle_gamma   90.00
#
_symmetry.space_group_name_H-M   'P 1'
#
loop_
_entity.id
_entity.type
_entity.pdbx_description
1 polymer ?
#
loop_
_entity_poly.entity_id
_entity_poly.type
_entity_poly.pdbx_seq_one_letter_code
_entity_poly.pdbx_strand_id
1 'polypeptide(L)'
;MIFAVATDECTLTAFESEAAAVVACEGLDVEAADWLFWDDCGRPLEPLFSIPNKRGFFMVQNGVYSLVPATPNHHADLDEALDEVRNFESPAPFNSAEGVRAYLARKGGSNEV
;
A
#
# COMPACT_ATOMS: atom_id res chain seq x y z
N MET A 1 8.42 -2.80 -5.57
CA MET A 1 7.35 -3.49 -4.83
C MET A 1 6.53 -2.44 -4.12
N ILE A 2 5.23 -2.64 -4.01
CA ILE A 2 4.33 -1.88 -3.16
C ILE A 2 3.65 -2.86 -2.22
N PHE A 3 3.59 -2.52 -0.94
CA PHE A 3 2.72 -3.23 0.00
C PHE A 3 1.46 -2.38 0.19
N ALA A 4 0.30 -3.01 0.19
CA ALA A 4 -0.94 -2.34 0.54
C ALA A 4 -1.71 -3.14 1.58
N VAL A 5 -2.40 -2.44 2.47
CA VAL A 5 -3.29 -3.04 3.47
C VAL A 5 -4.70 -2.53 3.24
N ALA A 6 -5.63 -3.45 3.03
CA ALA A 6 -7.06 -3.17 3.14
C ALA A 6 -7.40 -3.02 4.63
N THR A 7 -7.86 -1.84 5.03
CA THR A 7 -7.97 -1.45 6.44
C THR A 7 -9.17 -2.08 7.15
N ASP A 8 -10.22 -2.43 6.42
CA ASP A 8 -11.43 -3.08 6.90
C ASP A 8 -11.21 -4.57 7.22
N GLU A 9 -10.47 -5.28 6.36
CA GLU A 9 -10.15 -6.70 6.52
C GLU A 9 -8.84 -6.95 7.27
N CYS A 10 -8.03 -5.91 7.47
CA CYS A 10 -6.65 -5.97 7.97
C CYS A 10 -5.81 -6.96 7.14
N THR A 11 -5.95 -6.90 5.82
CA THR A 11 -5.33 -7.84 4.88
C THR A 11 -4.21 -7.14 4.12
N LEU A 12 -3.00 -7.71 4.15
CA LEU A 12 -1.86 -7.21 3.38
C LEU A 12 -1.72 -7.93 2.05
N THR A 13 -1.47 -7.16 0.99
CA THR A 13 -1.14 -7.64 -0.35
C THR A 13 0.15 -6.97 -0.84
N ALA A 14 1.07 -7.77 -1.40
CA ALA A 14 2.31 -7.31 -2.01
C ALA A 14 2.18 -7.30 -3.54
N PHE A 15 2.48 -6.15 -4.14
CA PHE A 15 2.43 -5.92 -5.58
C PHE A 15 3.84 -5.70 -6.15
N GLU A 16 4.11 -6.28 -7.32
CA GLU A 16 5.44 -6.17 -7.95
C GLU A 16 5.80 -4.72 -8.32
N SER A 17 4.79 -3.89 -8.60
CA SER A 17 4.96 -2.49 -9.01
C SER A 17 3.81 -1.60 -8.53
N GLU A 18 4.05 -0.28 -8.56
CA GLU A 18 3.00 0.73 -8.34
C GLU A 18 1.84 0.57 -9.32
N ALA A 19 2.13 0.32 -10.61
CA ALA A 19 1.08 0.12 -11.60
C ALA A 19 0.16 -1.06 -11.27
N ALA A 20 0.72 -2.15 -10.72
CA ALA A 20 -0.07 -3.30 -10.29
C ALA A 20 -0.95 -2.96 -9.07
N ALA A 21 -0.42 -2.23 -8.09
CA ALA A 21 -1.20 -1.76 -6.94
C ALA A 21 -2.33 -0.81 -7.35
N VAL A 22 -2.04 0.17 -8.21
CA VAL A 22 -3.03 1.15 -8.70
C VAL A 22 -4.15 0.51 -9.49
N VAL A 23 -3.88 -0.57 -10.22
CA VAL A 23 -4.90 -1.35 -10.94
C VAL A 23 -5.78 -2.16 -9.98
N ALA A 24 -5.21 -2.68 -8.89
CA ALA A 24 -5.92 -3.53 -7.94
C ALA A 24 -6.73 -2.73 -6.90
N CYS A 25 -6.20 -1.60 -6.43
CA CYS A 25 -6.83 -0.76 -5.41
C CYS A 25 -7.63 0.36 -6.08
N GLU A 26 -8.96 0.24 -6.10
CA GLU A 26 -9.83 1.19 -6.79
C GLU A 26 -9.72 2.61 -6.21
N GLY A 27 -9.69 3.61 -7.09
CA GLY A 27 -9.50 5.01 -6.70
C GLY A 27 -10.56 5.56 -5.74
N LEU A 28 -11.78 5.00 -5.74
CA LEU A 28 -12.83 5.37 -4.79
C LEU A 28 -12.53 4.89 -3.36
N ASP A 29 -12.08 3.66 -3.21
CA ASP A 29 -11.73 3.06 -1.93
C ASP A 29 -10.46 3.72 -1.38
N VAL A 30 -9.51 4.03 -2.27
CA VAL A 30 -8.31 4.81 -1.94
C VAL A 30 -8.66 6.23 -1.47
N GLU A 31 -9.60 6.91 -2.13
CA GLU A 31 -10.11 8.22 -1.68
C GLU A 31 -10.86 8.13 -0.35
N ALA A 32 -11.50 7.00 -0.06
CA ALA A 32 -12.17 6.73 1.21
C ALA A 32 -11.21 6.34 2.35
N ALA A 33 -9.91 6.24 2.06
CA ALA A 33 -8.87 5.76 2.99
C ALA A 33 -9.06 4.30 3.43
N ASP A 34 -9.70 3.47 2.61
CA ASP A 34 -9.84 2.04 2.86
C ASP A 34 -8.53 1.28 2.62
N TRP A 35 -7.54 1.92 1.98
CA TRP A 35 -6.22 1.39 1.69
C TRP A 35 -5.09 2.23 2.31
N LEU A 36 -4.09 1.54 2.88
CA LEU A 36 -2.78 2.10 3.24
C LEU A 36 -1.69 1.51 2.35
N PHE A 37 -0.63 2.28 2.05
CA PHE A 37 0.40 1.88 1.09
C PHE A 37 1.81 2.13 1.62
N TRP A 38 2.74 1.25 1.25
CA TRP A 38 4.17 1.38 1.57
C TRP A 38 5.05 1.02 0.37
N ASP A 39 6.23 1.63 0.31
CA ASP A 39 7.24 1.32 -0.71
C ASP A 39 8.02 0.03 -0.42
N ASP A 40 9.01 -0.30 -1.26
CA ASP A 40 9.82 -1.51 -1.11
C ASP A 40 10.79 -1.48 0.08
N CYS A 41 10.91 -0.34 0.76
CA CYS A 41 11.63 -0.16 2.02
C CYS A 41 10.69 -0.15 3.24
N GLY A 42 9.37 -0.30 3.04
CA GLY A 42 8.39 -0.25 4.11
C GLY A 42 8.05 1.17 4.57
N ARG A 43 8.39 2.20 3.78
CA ARG A 43 8.08 3.60 4.10
C ARG A 43 6.67 3.96 3.61
N PRO A 44 5.89 4.72 4.39
CA PRO A 44 4.55 5.18 4.03
C PRO A 44 4.49 5.91 2.68
N LEU A 45 3.48 5.56 1.90
CA LEU A 45 3.10 6.23 0.66
C LEU A 45 1.68 6.78 0.78
N GLU A 46 1.41 7.90 0.11
CA GLU A 46 0.06 8.46 0.00
C GLU A 46 -0.36 8.60 -1.48
N PRO A 47 -1.66 8.46 -1.78
CA PRO A 47 -2.16 8.62 -3.14
C PRO A 47 -2.22 10.10 -3.53
N LEU A 48 -1.61 10.45 -4.66
CA LEU A 48 -1.74 11.75 -5.29
C LEU A 48 -2.61 11.64 -6.55
N PHE A 49 -3.86 12.11 -6.47
CA PHE A 49 -4.79 12.09 -7.60
C PHE A 49 -4.43 13.14 -8.65
N SER A 50 -4.02 12.67 -9.83
CA SER A 50 -3.82 13.49 -11.03
C SER A 50 -5.14 13.78 -11.76
N ILE A 51 -6.08 12.82 -11.68
CA ILE A 51 -7.46 12.96 -12.15
C ILE A 51 -8.36 12.57 -10.98
N PRO A 52 -9.21 13.47 -10.46
CA PRO A 52 -10.07 13.16 -9.33
C PRO A 52 -11.14 12.14 -9.71
N ASN A 53 -11.64 11.40 -8.72
CA ASN A 53 -12.82 10.56 -8.90
C ASN A 53 -14.03 11.42 -9.28
N LYS A 54 -14.90 10.90 -10.14
CA LYS A 54 -16.17 11.55 -10.47
C LYS A 54 -17.31 10.80 -9.80
N ARG A 55 -18.06 11.52 -8.97
CA ARG A 55 -19.30 11.03 -8.34
C ARG A 55 -20.46 11.85 -8.88
N GLY A 56 -21.38 11.22 -9.61
CA GLY A 56 -22.56 11.87 -10.17
C GLY A 56 -23.79 10.96 -10.15
N PHE A 57 -24.97 11.54 -10.37
CA PHE A 57 -26.27 10.85 -10.25
C PHE A 57 -26.44 9.63 -11.17
N PHE A 58 -25.67 9.56 -12.27
CA PHE A 58 -25.76 8.49 -13.28
C PHE A 58 -24.43 7.79 -13.56
N MET A 59 -23.32 8.28 -13.01
CA MET A 59 -21.99 7.74 -13.32
C MET A 59 -21.05 7.91 -12.15
N VAL A 60 -20.38 6.82 -11.81
CA VAL A 60 -19.23 6.80 -10.93
C VAL A 60 -18.03 6.39 -11.79
N GLN A 61 -16.94 7.15 -11.70
CA GLN A 61 -15.73 6.87 -12.45
C GLN A 61 -14.52 7.05 -11.52
N ASN A 62 -13.70 5.99 -11.44
CA ASN A 62 -12.40 6.03 -10.79
C ASN A 62 -11.51 7.08 -11.47
N GLY A 63 -10.84 7.86 -10.63
CA GLY A 63 -9.79 8.79 -11.01
C GLY A 63 -8.50 8.08 -11.34
N VAL A 64 -7.43 8.85 -11.50
CA VAL A 64 -6.07 8.35 -11.72
C VAL A 64 -5.18 8.94 -10.66
N TYR A 65 -4.46 8.08 -9.93
CA TYR A 65 -3.53 8.47 -8.89
C TYR A 65 -2.17 7.79 -9.09
N SER A 66 -1.15 8.38 -8.49
CA SER A 66 0.17 7.79 -8.29
C SER A 66 0.48 7.72 -6.80
N LEU A 67 1.35 6.81 -6.39
CA LEU A 67 1.81 6.72 -5.01
C LEU A 67 3.07 7.57 -4.82
N VAL A 68 3.03 8.49 -3.85
CA VAL A 68 4.15 9.38 -3.52
C VAL A 68 4.56 9.21 -2.07
N PRO A 69 5.79 9.55 -1.68
CA PRO A 69 6.19 9.52 -0.27
C PRO A 69 5.22 10.31 0.60
N ALA A 70 4.71 9.67 1.66
CA ALA A 70 3.73 10.31 2.51
C ALA A 70 4.35 11.46 3.32
N THR A 71 3.53 12.47 3.61
CA THR A 71 3.87 13.50 4.59
C THR A 71 4.19 12.91 5.98
N PRO A 72 5.02 13.58 6.80
CA PRO A 72 5.33 13.11 8.14
C PRO A 72 4.05 12.89 8.97
N ASN A 73 3.99 11.78 9.71
CA ASN A 73 2.86 11.35 10.55
C ASN A 73 1.58 10.94 9.80
N HIS A 74 1.65 10.58 8.52
CA HIS A 74 0.48 10.07 7.80
C HIS A 74 0.00 8.71 8.35
N HIS A 75 0.89 7.74 8.46
CA HIS A 75 0.65 6.45 9.13
C HIS A 75 2.00 5.79 9.47
N ALA A 76 1.98 4.72 10.26
CA ALA A 76 3.19 4.03 10.72
C ALA A 76 3.97 3.37 9.57
N ASP A 77 5.28 3.16 9.78
CA ASP A 77 6.09 2.32 8.89
C ASP A 77 5.53 0.90 8.82
N LEU A 78 5.81 0.19 7.73
CA LEU A 78 5.22 -1.12 7.48
C LEU A 78 5.57 -2.13 8.60
N ASP A 79 6.78 -2.08 9.15
CA ASP A 79 7.20 -3.00 10.21
C ASP A 79 6.32 -2.91 11.46
N GLU A 80 5.92 -1.69 11.83
CA GLU A 80 5.00 -1.41 12.93
C GLU A 80 3.56 -1.81 12.54
N ALA A 81 3.12 -1.47 11.32
CA ALA A 81 1.77 -1.77 10.86
C ALA A 81 1.49 -3.29 10.77
N LEU A 82 2.52 -4.11 10.54
CA LEU A 82 2.41 -5.57 10.47
C LEU A 82 1.87 -6.21 11.75
N ASP A 83 1.96 -5.55 12.91
CA ASP A 83 1.39 -6.07 14.16
C ASP A 83 -0.14 -6.05 14.17
N GLU A 84 -0.76 -5.19 13.33
CA GLU A 84 -2.21 -5.07 13.19
C GLU A 84 -2.76 -5.85 11.99
N VAL A 85 -1.88 -6.35 11.11
CA VAL A 85 -2.27 -7.16 9.94
C VAL A 85 -2.69 -8.56 10.39
N ARG A 86 -3.87 -9.00 9.92
CA ARG A 86 -4.47 -10.30 10.28
C ARG A 86 -4.33 -11.34 9.18
N ASN A 87 -4.35 -10.91 7.92
CA ASN A 87 -4.32 -11.79 6.75
C ASN A 87 -3.26 -11.33 5.76
N PHE A 88 -2.78 -12.27 4.95
CA PHE A 88 -1.78 -12.03 3.91
C PHE A 88 -2.25 -12.68 2.60
N GLU A 89 -2.48 -11.87 1.58
CA GLU A 89 -2.94 -12.32 0.26
C GLU A 89 -1.83 -12.17 -0.77
N SER A 90 -0.74 -12.91 -0.55
CA SER A 90 0.36 -12.98 -1.50
C SER A 90 1.06 -14.33 -1.38
N PRO A 91 1.74 -14.81 -2.43
CA PRO A 91 2.60 -15.98 -2.30
C PRO A 91 3.78 -15.73 -1.36
N ALA A 92 4.44 -16.80 -0.92
CA ALA A 92 5.71 -16.70 -0.20
C ALA A 92 6.73 -15.87 -1.01
N PRO A 93 7.52 -14.99 -0.37
CA PRO A 93 7.66 -14.83 1.08
C PRO A 93 6.65 -13.85 1.72
N PHE A 94 5.74 -13.24 0.99
CA PHE A 94 4.85 -12.18 1.52
C PHE A 94 3.53 -12.71 2.09
N ASN A 95 3.46 -14.01 2.34
CA ASN A 95 2.30 -14.68 2.92
C ASN A 95 2.32 -14.71 4.46
N SER A 96 3.25 -13.99 5.11
CA SER A 96 3.31 -13.85 6.58
C SER A 96 4.06 -12.58 6.98
N ALA A 97 3.83 -12.11 8.21
CA ALA A 97 4.52 -10.94 8.76
C ALA A 97 6.04 -11.15 8.81
N GLU A 98 6.51 -12.33 9.24
CA GLU A 98 7.93 -12.65 9.33
C GLU A 98 8.62 -12.60 7.96
N GLY A 99 7.93 -13.06 6.91
CA GLY A 99 8.46 -13.02 5.56
C GLY A 99 8.57 -11.60 5.01
N VAL A 100 7.59 -10.74 5.29
CA VAL A 100 7.66 -9.30 4.97
C VAL A 100 8.78 -8.62 5.77
N ARG A 101 8.88 -8.83 7.08
CA ARG A 101 9.96 -8.28 7.92
C ARG A 101 11.35 -8.71 7.45
N ALA A 102 11.52 -9.99 7.11
CA ALA A 102 12.78 -10.50 6.59
C ALA A 102 13.15 -9.84 5.25
N TYR A 103 12.17 -9.53 4.40
CA TYR A 103 12.39 -8.78 3.17
C TYR A 103 12.82 -7.34 3.46
N LEU A 104 12.12 -6.63 4.35
CA LEU A 104 12.43 -5.25 4.74
C LEU A 104 13.83 -5.14 5.35
N ALA A 105 14.21 -6.06 6.24
CA ALA A 105 15.54 -6.08 6.85
C ALA A 105 16.67 -6.21 5.81
N ARG A 106 16.46 -6.99 4.73
CA ARG A 106 17.44 -7.11 3.63
C ARG A 106 17.55 -5.82 2.82
N LYS A 107 16.44 -5.10 2.65
CA LYS A 107 16.39 -3.83 1.91
C LYS A 107 16.99 -2.68 2.71
N GLY A 108 16.64 -2.56 3.99
CA GLY A 108 17.17 -1.53 4.89
C GLY A 108 18.69 -1.65 5.12
N GLY A 109 19.21 -2.88 5.19
CA GLY A 109 20.66 -3.13 5.35
C GLY A 109 21.49 -2.96 4.08
N SER A 110 20.88 -2.74 2.91
CA SER A 110 21.60 -2.61 1.63
C SER A 110 21.93 -1.16 1.24
N ASN A 111 21.64 -0.18 2.13
CA ASN A 111 21.87 1.24 1.87
C ASN A 111 23.17 1.80 2.52
N GLU A 112 24.07 0.92 2.97
CA GLU A 112 25.42 1.25 3.43
C GLU A 112 26.48 0.61 2.50
N VAL A 113 26.73 1.20 1.32
CA VAL A 113 28.00 1.10 0.57
C VAL A 113 28.23 2.34 -0.28
#